data_AF-A0A849Q9D8-F1
#
_entry.id   AF-A0A849Q9D8-F1
#
_cell.length_a   1.000
_cell.length_b   1.000
_cell.length_c   1.000
_cell.angle_alpha   90.00
_cell.angle_beta   90.00
_cell.angle_gamma   90.00
#
_symmetry.space_group_name_H-M   'P 1'
#
loop_
_entity.id
_entity.type
_entity.pdbx_description
1 polymer ?
#
loop_
_entity_poly.entity_id
_entity_poly.type
_entity_poly.pdbx_seq_one_letter_code
_entity_poly.pdbx_strand_id
1 'polypeptide(L)'
;RFYFRYVHPNRTEIESGNADKVLKSIEKDFDMFVGAEFENIVKDQFKSQGVGVKLPFSFKRIGRQWGKIKGAPKGQNTYEIDVVALNDDIGDIAFIECKWKNLSERDAFDILNDLKIKSGFVLWNNEMQRKYFCLVAKKIEGKDALREKGFMVFDLDDF
;
A
#
# COMPACT_ATOMS: atom_id res chain seq x y z
N ARG A 1 3.77 -17.15 6.79
CA ARG A 1 3.49 -17.17 5.32
C ARG A 1 4.67 -17.65 4.49
N PHE A 2 5.90 -17.17 4.74
CA PHE A 2 7.10 -17.58 4.01
C PHE A 2 7.31 -19.11 3.94
N TYR A 3 7.25 -19.80 5.08
CA TYR A 3 7.44 -21.25 5.15
C TYR A 3 6.49 -22.02 4.22
N PHE A 4 5.19 -21.72 4.28
CA PHE A 4 4.19 -22.40 3.45
C PHE A 4 4.30 -22.08 1.95
N ARG A 5 4.84 -20.91 1.60
CA ARG A 5 5.02 -20.49 0.20
C ARG A 5 6.29 -21.07 -0.44
N TYR A 6 7.39 -21.13 0.31
CA TYR A 6 8.71 -21.46 -0.26
C TYR A 6 9.34 -22.71 0.30
N VAL A 7 9.22 -22.96 1.60
CA VAL A 7 9.94 -24.05 2.27
C VAL A 7 9.15 -25.35 2.17
N HIS A 8 7.87 -25.33 2.56
CA HIS A 8 7.02 -26.52 2.55
C HIS A 8 6.86 -27.14 1.15
N PRO A 9 6.58 -26.38 0.07
CA PRO A 9 6.40 -26.97 -1.26
C PRO A 9 7.69 -27.55 -1.86
N ASN A 10 8.86 -27.07 -1.41
CA ASN A 10 10.17 -27.48 -1.93
C ASN A 10 10.96 -28.34 -0.94
N ARG A 11 10.30 -28.89 0.10
CA ARG A 11 10.96 -29.61 1.19
C ARG A 11 11.84 -30.76 0.70
N THR A 12 11.35 -31.57 -0.24
CA THR A 12 12.11 -32.69 -0.82
C THR A 12 13.36 -32.23 -1.57
N GLU A 13 13.27 -31.14 -2.33
CA GLU A 13 14.42 -30.57 -3.07
C GLU A 13 15.46 -30.01 -2.11
N ILE A 14 15.03 -29.36 -1.02
CA ILE A 14 15.91 -28.86 0.03
C ILE A 14 16.62 -30.03 0.74
N GLU A 15 15.87 -31.05 1.14
CA GLU A 15 16.40 -32.24 1.84
C GLU A 15 17.34 -33.07 0.93
N SER A 16 17.13 -33.04 -0.39
CA SER A 16 17.97 -33.75 -1.38
C SER A 16 19.21 -32.97 -1.82
N GLY A 17 19.52 -31.83 -1.18
CA GLY A 17 20.71 -31.03 -1.48
C GLY A 17 20.57 -30.04 -2.65
N ASN A 18 19.37 -29.87 -3.21
CA ASN A 18 19.11 -28.94 -4.33
C ASN A 18 18.62 -27.56 -3.85
N ALA A 19 18.99 -27.15 -2.64
CA ALA A 19 18.53 -25.90 -2.02
C ALA A 19 18.82 -24.67 -2.90
N ASP A 20 19.93 -24.64 -3.65
CA ASP A 20 20.29 -23.54 -4.55
C ASP A 20 19.26 -23.30 -5.67
N LYS A 21 18.65 -24.39 -6.18
CA LYS A 21 17.61 -24.29 -7.20
C LYS A 21 16.35 -23.64 -6.62
N VAL A 22 16.02 -23.97 -5.38
CA VAL A 22 14.90 -23.39 -4.64
C VAL A 22 15.19 -21.92 -4.34
N LEU A 23 16.40 -21.59 -3.87
CA LEU A 23 16.81 -20.21 -3.58
C LEU A 23 16.69 -19.31 -4.82
N LYS A 24 17.17 -19.76 -5.98
CA LYS A 24 17.01 -19.03 -7.25
C LYS A 24 15.55 -18.81 -7.64
N SER A 25 14.64 -19.70 -7.23
CA SER A 25 13.20 -19.51 -7.45
C SER A 25 12.60 -18.50 -6.49
N ILE A 26 13.05 -18.49 -5.22
CA ILE A 26 12.62 -17.52 -4.21
C ILE A 26 13.08 -16.13 -4.62
N GLU A 27 14.36 -15.96 -4.95
CA GLU A 27 14.94 -14.66 -5.34
C GLU A 27 14.16 -13.98 -6.47
N LYS A 28 13.62 -14.76 -7.42
CA LYS A 28 12.83 -14.23 -8.54
C LYS A 28 11.48 -13.64 -8.14
N ASP A 29 10.85 -14.11 -7.05
CA ASP A 29 9.54 -13.65 -6.62
C ASP A 29 9.56 -12.90 -5.28
N PHE A 30 10.73 -12.86 -4.61
CA PHE A 30 10.86 -12.40 -3.23
C PHE A 30 10.39 -10.96 -3.06
N ASP A 31 10.77 -10.06 -3.97
CA ASP A 31 10.33 -8.66 -3.93
C ASP A 31 8.81 -8.51 -4.03
N MET A 32 8.15 -9.36 -4.84
CA MET A 32 6.70 -9.37 -4.96
C MET A 32 6.05 -9.88 -3.67
N PHE A 33 6.62 -10.91 -3.06
CA PHE A 33 6.15 -11.42 -1.78
C PHE A 33 6.32 -10.40 -0.66
N VAL A 34 7.48 -9.78 -0.54
CA VAL A 34 7.74 -8.76 0.47
C VAL A 34 6.86 -7.54 0.26
N GLY A 35 6.62 -7.12 -0.99
CA GLY A 35 5.66 -6.06 -1.29
C GLY A 35 4.26 -6.35 -0.75
N ALA A 36 3.76 -7.57 -0.99
CA ALA A 36 2.46 -7.99 -0.48
C ALA A 36 2.41 -8.10 1.06
N GLU A 37 3.48 -8.56 1.70
CA GLU A 37 3.57 -8.58 3.17
C GLU A 37 3.67 -7.17 3.75
N PHE A 38 4.42 -6.28 3.10
CA PHE A 38 4.57 -4.88 3.51
C PHE A 38 3.23 -4.16 3.54
N GLU A 39 2.39 -4.31 2.52
CA GLU A 39 1.02 -3.79 2.53
C GLU A 39 0.18 -4.27 3.72
N ASN A 40 0.29 -5.55 4.09
CA ASN A 40 -0.43 -6.10 5.24
C ASN A 40 0.06 -5.48 6.55
N ILE A 41 1.39 -5.34 6.71
CA ILE A 41 2.00 -4.71 7.88
C ILE A 41 1.53 -3.25 8.00
N VAL A 42 1.58 -2.48 6.91
CA VAL A 42 1.11 -1.08 6.89
C VAL A 42 -0.36 -0.99 7.30
N LYS A 43 -1.21 -1.86 6.75
CA LYS A 43 -2.63 -1.91 7.12
C LYS A 43 -2.84 -2.20 8.60
N ASP A 44 -2.05 -3.11 9.18
CA ASP A 44 -2.16 -3.45 10.61
C ASP A 44 -1.62 -2.35 11.51
N GLN A 45 -0.58 -1.63 11.08
CA GLN A 45 -0.08 -0.44 11.77
C GLN A 45 -1.16 0.63 11.90
N PHE A 46 -1.88 0.95 10.82
CA PHE A 46 -3.00 1.91 10.86
C PHE A 46 -4.15 1.47 11.79
N LYS A 47 -4.36 0.16 12.00
CA LYS A 47 -5.36 -0.35 12.96
C LYS A 47 -4.88 -0.30 14.41
N SER A 48 -3.57 -0.38 14.63
CA SER A 48 -3.02 -0.43 15.98
C SER A 48 -3.15 0.94 16.65
N GLN A 49 -3.56 0.96 17.92
CA GLN A 49 -3.68 2.20 18.70
C GLN A 49 -2.33 2.71 19.26
N GLY A 50 -1.21 2.18 18.75
CA GLY A 50 0.14 2.43 19.25
C GLY A 50 0.66 3.85 19.02
N VAL A 51 1.93 4.08 19.33
CA VAL A 51 2.68 5.32 19.03
C VAL A 51 3.28 5.14 17.63
N GLY A 52 3.04 6.08 16.70
CA GLY A 52 3.55 6.00 15.33
C GLY A 52 2.59 6.55 14.28
N VAL A 53 2.66 5.99 13.06
CA VAL A 53 1.86 6.34 11.88
C VAL A 53 0.35 6.35 12.16
N LYS A 54 -0.26 7.53 12.11
CA LYS A 54 -1.69 7.73 12.40
C LYS A 54 -2.38 8.56 11.33
N LEU A 55 -3.64 8.21 11.07
CA LEU A 55 -4.56 9.07 10.33
C LEU A 55 -5.06 10.21 11.21
N PRO A 56 -5.38 11.38 10.65
CA PRO A 56 -5.89 12.53 11.39
C PRO A 56 -7.36 12.36 11.83
N PHE A 57 -7.93 11.18 11.68
CA PHE A 57 -9.29 10.82 12.05
C PHE A 57 -9.37 9.35 12.47
N SER A 58 -10.37 9.02 13.29
CA SER A 58 -10.71 7.62 13.57
C SER A 58 -11.48 7.05 12.38
N PHE A 59 -11.25 5.79 12.02
CA PHE A 59 -11.98 5.12 10.93
C PHE A 59 -12.77 3.93 11.45
N LYS A 60 -13.89 3.63 10.80
CA LYS A 60 -14.73 2.45 11.09
C LYS A 60 -14.42 1.27 10.17
N ARG A 61 -13.92 1.56 8.97
CA ARG A 61 -13.64 0.55 7.93
C ARG A 61 -12.26 0.79 7.34
N ILE A 62 -11.54 -0.30 7.08
CA ILE A 62 -10.23 -0.28 6.43
C ILE A 62 -10.04 -1.50 5.52
N GLY A 63 -9.63 -1.28 4.28
CA GLY A 63 -9.45 -2.39 3.31
C GLY A 63 -8.94 -1.93 1.96
N ARG A 64 -8.61 -2.91 1.10
CA ARG A 64 -8.32 -2.66 -0.32
C ARG A 64 -9.57 -2.15 -1.02
N GLN A 65 -9.39 -1.26 -1.99
CA GLN A 65 -10.47 -0.77 -2.84
C GLN A 65 -10.09 -0.98 -4.29
N TRP A 66 -10.95 -1.67 -5.04
CA TRP A 66 -10.77 -1.88 -6.48
C TRP A 66 -12.12 -1.79 -7.18
N GLY A 67 -12.10 -1.48 -8.47
CA GLY A 67 -13.34 -1.33 -9.22
C GLY A 67 -13.12 -1.11 -10.69
N LYS A 68 -14.22 -0.83 -11.41
CA LYS A 68 -14.19 -0.51 -12.83
C LYS A 68 -14.24 1.00 -13.07
N ILE A 69 -13.42 1.47 -14.00
CA ILE A 69 -13.46 2.84 -14.52
C ILE A 69 -14.50 2.87 -15.65
N LYS A 70 -15.59 3.61 -15.44
CA LYS A 70 -16.65 3.76 -16.45
C LYS A 70 -16.11 4.55 -17.66
N GLY A 71 -16.41 4.07 -18.86
CA GLY A 71 -15.98 4.72 -20.11
C GLY A 71 -14.54 4.46 -20.54
N ALA A 72 -13.72 3.78 -19.74
CA ALA A 72 -12.36 3.42 -20.11
C ALA A 72 -12.32 2.18 -21.04
N PRO A 73 -11.32 2.08 -21.94
CA PRO A 73 -11.14 0.92 -22.82
C PRO A 73 -11.04 -0.40 -22.06
N LYS A 74 -11.54 -1.49 -22.66
CA LYS A 74 -11.41 -2.84 -22.11
C LYS A 74 -9.93 -3.19 -21.93
N GLY A 75 -9.56 -3.61 -20.72
CA GLY A 75 -8.15 -3.88 -20.35
C GLY A 75 -7.46 -2.71 -19.64
N GLN A 76 -8.03 -1.50 -19.66
CA GLN A 76 -7.57 -0.32 -18.89
C GLN A 76 -8.67 0.23 -17.98
N ASN A 77 -9.73 -0.55 -17.78
CA ASN A 77 -10.93 -0.12 -17.09
C ASN A 77 -10.97 -0.58 -15.63
N THR A 78 -9.84 -0.82 -14.99
CA THR A 78 -9.75 -1.20 -13.57
C THR A 78 -8.88 -0.22 -12.83
N TYR A 79 -9.26 0.08 -11.59
CA TYR A 79 -8.41 0.77 -10.64
C TYR A 79 -8.26 -0.07 -9.38
N GLU A 80 -7.16 0.13 -8.67
CA GLU A 80 -6.86 -0.45 -7.37
C GLU A 80 -6.20 0.62 -6.50
N ILE A 81 -6.54 0.62 -5.21
CA ILE A 81 -5.93 1.40 -4.14
C ILE A 81 -5.64 0.43 -3.01
N ASP A 82 -4.36 0.38 -2.58
CA ASP A 82 -3.85 -0.63 -1.65
C ASP A 82 -4.62 -0.61 -0.32
N VAL A 83 -4.85 0.57 0.26
CA VAL A 83 -5.64 0.72 1.47
C VAL A 83 -6.52 1.97 1.41
N VAL A 84 -7.79 1.79 1.77
CA VAL A 84 -8.76 2.84 2.01
C VAL A 84 -9.25 2.73 3.45
N ALA A 85 -9.12 3.81 4.21
CA ALA A 85 -9.66 3.93 5.56
C ALA A 85 -10.77 4.98 5.57
N LEU A 86 -11.88 4.67 6.22
CA LEU A 86 -13.14 5.38 6.05
C LEU A 86 -13.88 5.56 7.37
N ASN A 87 -14.40 6.77 7.58
CA ASN A 87 -15.39 7.08 8.60
C ASN A 87 -16.60 7.80 7.99
N ASP A 88 -17.68 7.05 7.80
CA ASP A 88 -18.92 7.54 7.21
C ASP A 88 -19.65 8.57 8.09
N ASP A 89 -19.47 8.54 9.41
CA ASP A 89 -20.17 9.44 10.33
C ASP A 89 -19.70 10.90 10.21
N ILE A 90 -18.41 11.09 9.92
CA ILE A 90 -17.77 12.41 9.84
C ILE A 90 -17.36 12.80 8.42
N GLY A 91 -17.58 11.91 7.44
CA GLY A 91 -17.29 12.15 6.03
C GLY A 91 -15.80 12.17 5.69
N ASP A 92 -14.98 11.40 6.41
CA ASP A 92 -13.52 11.37 6.22
C ASP A 92 -13.05 10.07 5.57
N ILE A 93 -12.14 10.20 4.61
CA ILE A 93 -11.55 9.08 3.89
C ILE A 93 -10.05 9.30 3.66
N ALA A 94 -9.27 8.25 3.85
CA ALA A 94 -7.86 8.21 3.49
C ALA A 94 -7.64 7.18 2.38
N PHE A 95 -6.94 7.60 1.34
CA PHE A 95 -6.39 6.73 0.31
C PHE A 95 -4.91 6.56 0.57
N ILE A 96 -4.44 5.32 0.63
CA ILE A 96 -3.09 4.97 1.03
C ILE A 96 -2.52 4.02 -0.02
N GLU A 97 -1.35 4.37 -0.54
CA GLU A 97 -0.53 3.51 -1.41
C GLU A 97 0.70 3.02 -0.64
N CYS A 98 1.08 1.77 -0.85
CA CYS A 98 2.25 1.15 -0.22
C CYS A 98 3.28 0.75 -1.29
N LYS A 99 4.55 1.08 -1.06
CA LYS A 99 5.64 0.74 -1.98
C LYS A 99 6.84 0.17 -1.26
N TRP A 100 7.15 -1.10 -1.51
CA TRP A 100 8.42 -1.70 -1.07
C TRP A 100 9.60 -1.23 -1.95
N LYS A 101 9.87 0.08 -1.94
CA LYS A 101 10.93 0.74 -2.72
C LYS A 101 11.47 1.97 -1.98
N ASN A 102 12.71 2.33 -2.29
CA ASN A 102 13.24 3.65 -1.96
C ASN A 102 12.79 4.62 -3.06
N LEU A 103 12.19 5.74 -2.67
CA LEU A 103 11.59 6.71 -3.59
C LEU A 103 12.28 8.06 -3.46
N SER A 104 12.60 8.67 -4.60
CA SER A 104 12.92 10.09 -4.64
C SER A 104 11.66 10.93 -4.34
N GLU A 105 11.84 12.20 -4.01
CA GLU A 105 10.71 13.14 -3.82
C GLU A 105 9.79 13.16 -5.05
N ARG A 106 10.37 13.15 -6.25
CA ARG A 106 9.63 13.17 -7.52
C ARG A 106 8.81 11.89 -7.72
N ASP A 107 9.42 10.73 -7.52
CA ASP A 107 8.71 9.44 -7.66
C ASP A 107 7.54 9.36 -6.66
N ALA A 108 7.77 9.79 -5.42
CA ALA A 108 6.75 9.84 -4.39
C ALA A 108 5.60 10.79 -4.77
N PHE A 109 5.92 11.98 -5.29
CA PHE A 109 4.92 12.95 -5.74
C PHE A 109 4.08 12.41 -6.92
N ASP A 110 4.70 11.76 -7.90
CA ASP A 110 4.01 11.17 -9.04
C ASP A 110 3.03 10.07 -8.60
N ILE A 111 3.45 9.21 -7.67
CA ILE A 111 2.58 8.18 -7.07
C ILE A 111 1.40 8.79 -6.32
N LEU A 112 1.63 9.85 -5.54
CA LEU A 112 0.58 10.54 -4.80
C LEU A 112 -0.43 11.24 -5.73
N ASN A 113 0.01 11.74 -6.88
CA ASN A 113 -0.88 12.30 -7.90
C ASN A 113 -1.71 11.23 -8.61
N ASP A 114 -1.11 10.10 -8.95
CA ASP A 114 -1.83 8.95 -9.49
C ASP A 114 -2.90 8.44 -8.49
N LEU A 115 -2.55 8.38 -7.20
CA LEU A 115 -3.49 8.04 -6.14
C LEU A 115 -4.67 9.03 -6.05
N LYS A 116 -4.40 10.34 -6.20
CA LYS A 116 -5.45 11.38 -6.30
C LYS A 116 -6.38 11.12 -7.48
N ILE A 117 -5.84 10.80 -8.66
CA ILE A 117 -6.63 10.48 -9.85
C ILE A 117 -7.50 9.24 -9.60
N LYS A 118 -6.91 8.14 -9.10
CA LYS A 118 -7.62 6.89 -8.79
C LYS A 118 -8.74 7.10 -7.78
N SER A 119 -8.53 7.97 -6.78
CA SER A 119 -9.55 8.28 -5.77
C SER A 119 -10.84 8.87 -6.37
N GLY A 120 -10.75 9.49 -7.55
CA GLY A 120 -11.93 10.00 -8.28
C GLY A 120 -12.88 8.91 -8.77
N PHE A 121 -12.40 7.66 -8.90
CA PHE A 121 -13.23 6.51 -9.28
C PHE A 121 -13.91 5.81 -8.10
N VAL A 122 -13.57 6.21 -6.87
CA VAL A 122 -14.19 5.69 -5.66
C VAL A 122 -15.51 6.43 -5.43
N LEU A 123 -16.59 5.84 -5.91
CA LEU A 123 -17.96 6.34 -5.74
C LEU A 123 -18.46 5.98 -4.33
N TRP A 124 -17.94 6.65 -3.33
CA TRP A 124 -18.40 6.54 -1.95
C TRP A 124 -18.89 7.92 -1.50
N ASN A 125 -20.15 7.97 -1.03
CA ASN A 125 -20.95 9.15 -0.66
C ASN A 125 -20.40 10.51 -1.15
N ASN A 126 -21.12 11.19 -2.07
CA ASN A 126 -20.68 12.47 -2.64
C ASN A 126 -20.49 13.61 -1.61
N GLU A 127 -20.86 13.39 -0.35
CA GLU A 127 -20.71 14.31 0.77
C GLU A 127 -19.41 14.13 1.58
N MET A 128 -18.42 13.38 1.08
CA MET A 128 -17.11 13.30 1.73
C MET A 128 -16.47 14.68 1.89
N GLN A 129 -16.31 15.11 3.13
CA GLN A 129 -15.82 16.43 3.46
C GLN A 129 -14.30 16.51 3.36
N ARG A 130 -13.57 15.46 3.78
CA ARG A 130 -12.10 15.48 3.79
C ARG A 130 -11.52 14.20 3.19
N LYS A 131 -10.58 14.39 2.26
CA LYS A 131 -9.82 13.33 1.60
C LYS A 131 -8.35 13.46 1.97
N TYR A 132 -7.78 12.40 2.52
CA TYR A 132 -6.37 12.32 2.87
C TYR A 132 -5.65 11.40 1.88
N PHE A 133 -4.44 11.78 1.49
CA PHE A 133 -3.63 11.04 0.53
C PHE A 133 -2.33 10.66 1.20
N CYS A 134 -2.07 9.36 1.27
CA CYS A 134 -0.97 8.80 2.02
C CYS A 134 -0.11 7.90 1.13
N LEU A 135 1.21 8.01 1.28
CA LEU A 135 2.18 7.09 0.70
C LEU A 135 3.04 6.51 1.81
N VAL A 136 3.14 5.19 1.84
CA VAL A 136 4.04 4.47 2.74
C VAL A 136 5.06 3.73 1.90
N ALA A 137 6.35 3.93 2.15
CA ALA A 137 7.39 3.26 1.38
C ALA A 137 8.55 2.72 2.23
N LYS A 138 9.52 2.05 1.60
CA LYS A 138 10.74 1.58 2.30
C LYS A 138 11.57 2.78 2.77
N LYS A 139 11.74 3.77 1.89
CA LYS A 139 12.39 5.06 2.16
C LYS A 139 11.78 6.14 1.27
N ILE A 140 11.58 7.34 1.78
CA ILE A 140 11.10 8.49 0.99
C ILE A 140 12.04 9.68 1.21
N GLU A 141 12.58 10.21 0.12
CA GLU A 141 13.32 11.48 0.14
C GLU A 141 12.34 12.67 0.03
N GLY A 142 12.71 13.82 0.60
CA GLY A 142 11.89 15.04 0.49
C GLY A 142 10.55 14.98 1.23
N LYS A 143 10.43 14.16 2.30
CA LYS A 143 9.18 14.01 3.07
C LYS A 143 8.57 15.36 3.50
N ASP A 144 9.39 16.32 3.90
CA ASP A 144 8.91 17.62 4.38
C ASP A 144 8.23 18.43 3.27
N ALA A 145 8.82 18.49 2.06
CA ALA A 145 8.21 19.15 0.91
C ALA A 145 6.88 18.50 0.50
N LEU A 146 6.75 17.17 0.63
CA LEU A 146 5.51 16.45 0.38
C LEU A 146 4.45 16.75 1.46
N ARG A 147 4.86 16.83 2.74
CA ARG A 147 3.99 17.17 3.88
C ARG A 147 3.48 18.61 3.79
N GLU A 148 4.31 19.56 3.36
CA GLU A 148 3.90 20.95 3.10
C GLU A 148 2.82 21.05 2.01
N LYS A 149 2.81 20.13 1.04
CA LYS A 149 1.76 20.01 0.02
C LYS A 149 0.49 19.30 0.53
N GLY A 150 0.43 18.97 1.82
CA GLY A 150 -0.71 18.32 2.46
C GLY A 150 -0.77 16.80 2.30
N PHE A 151 0.30 16.16 1.83
CA PHE A 151 0.37 14.71 1.75
C PHE A 151 0.84 14.09 3.06
N MET A 152 0.35 12.89 3.35
CA MET A 152 0.85 12.06 4.42
C MET A 152 1.91 11.13 3.84
N VAL A 153 3.14 11.18 4.34
CA VAL A 153 4.22 10.34 3.84
C VAL A 153 4.97 9.72 5.00
N PHE A 154 5.12 8.40 4.93
CA PHE A 154 5.79 7.59 5.93
C PHE A 154 6.78 6.63 5.27
N ASP A 155 7.91 6.42 5.93
CA ASP A 155 8.83 5.34 5.60
C ASP A 155 9.16 4.50 6.83
N LEU A 156 10.03 3.50 6.68
CA LEU A 156 10.41 2.61 7.77
C LEU A 156 11.01 3.32 9.00
N ASP A 157 11.54 4.54 8.85
CA ASP A 157 12.09 5.29 9.98
C ASP A 157 10.97 5.96 10.82
N ASP A 158 9.72 5.99 10.32
CA ASP A 158 8.55 6.50 11.02
C ASP A 158 7.78 5.39 11.80
N PHE A 159 8.19 4.12 11.70
CA PHE A 159 7.55 2.95 12.34
C PHE A 159 8.34 2.39 13.53
#